data_AF-A0AAF0LR81-F1
#
_entry.id   AF-A0AAF0LR81-F1
#
_cell.length_a   1.000
_cell.length_b   1.000
_cell.length_c   1.000
_cell.angle_alpha   90.00
_cell.angle_beta   90.00
_cell.angle_gamma   90.00
#
_symmetry.space_group_name_H-M   'P 1'
#
loop_
_entity.id
_entity.type
_entity.pdbx_description
1 polymer ?
#
loop_
_entity_poly.entity_id
_entity_poly.type
_entity_poly.pdbx_seq_one_letter_code
_entity_poly.pdbx_strand_id
1 'polypeptide(L)'
;MTDTIEPQTPAPENAAVPVLAQVRALIDSHPDLALTIRETITEYVRDADYPGLVPVQITDDGETYAGVRCPWCGTDVENAEALAALDEGDRTTETGAEWFDHDHRRVEFDYSSHADYHGLCYVCTACDRPVSLPAGWTE
;
A
#
# COMPACT_ATOMS: atom_id res chain seq x y z
N MET A 1 12.25 13.90 -42.70
CA MET A 1 13.02 13.52 -41.50
C MET A 1 12.58 12.11 -41.18
N THR A 2 13.49 11.15 -41.28
CA THR A 2 13.19 9.73 -41.07
C THR A 2 13.45 9.45 -39.59
N ASP A 3 12.38 9.21 -38.83
CA ASP A 3 12.48 8.75 -37.45
C ASP A 3 13.12 7.37 -37.45
N THR A 4 14.40 7.32 -37.12
CA THR A 4 15.11 6.08 -36.83
C THR A 4 14.59 5.58 -35.48
N ILE A 5 13.68 4.62 -35.51
CA ILE A 5 13.27 3.87 -34.32
C ILE A 5 14.49 3.07 -33.88
N GLU A 6 15.13 3.46 -32.78
CA GLU A 6 16.19 2.66 -32.17
C GLU A 6 15.60 1.29 -31.78
N PRO A 7 16.26 0.18 -32.15
CA PRO A 7 15.83 -1.14 -31.73
C PRO A 7 15.88 -1.21 -30.20
N GLN A 8 14.71 -1.34 -29.59
CA GLN A 8 14.59 -1.62 -28.17
C GLN A 8 15.33 -2.93 -27.87
N THR A 9 16.20 -2.92 -26.88
CA THR A 9 16.80 -4.14 -26.34
C THR A 9 15.67 -5.10 -26.01
N PRO A 10 15.64 -6.33 -26.56
CA PRO A 10 14.61 -7.29 -26.17
C PRO A 10 14.64 -7.44 -24.65
N ALA A 11 13.46 -7.45 -24.03
CA ALA A 11 13.34 -7.76 -22.61
C ALA A 11 14.16 -9.04 -22.34
N PRO A 12 14.98 -9.07 -21.27
CA PRO A 12 15.89 -10.19 -21.06
C PRO A 12 15.10 -11.50 -21.11
N GLU A 13 15.41 -12.34 -22.10
CA GLU A 13 14.85 -13.69 -22.24
C GLU A 13 15.05 -14.40 -20.91
N ASN A 14 13.97 -14.61 -20.16
CA ASN A 14 13.85 -15.48 -19.00
C ASN A 14 15.21 -15.92 -18.46
N ALA A 15 15.98 -14.98 -17.89
CA ALA A 15 17.19 -15.35 -17.19
C ALA A 15 16.68 -16.16 -16.00
N ALA A 16 16.76 -17.48 -16.13
CA ALA A 16 16.38 -18.42 -15.09
C ALA A 16 17.38 -18.23 -13.95
N VAL A 17 17.17 -17.19 -13.16
CA VAL A 17 17.89 -16.94 -11.93
C VAL A 17 17.62 -18.19 -11.08
N PRO A 18 18.66 -18.90 -10.58
CA PRO A 18 18.47 -20.12 -9.78
C PRO A 18 17.49 -19.94 -8.61
N VAL A 19 17.35 -18.70 -8.14
CA VAL A 19 16.38 -18.26 -7.13
C VAL A 19 14.93 -18.46 -7.59
N LEU A 20 14.59 -18.14 -8.83
CA LEU A 20 13.22 -18.30 -9.36
C LEU A 20 12.81 -19.77 -9.48
N ALA A 21 13.76 -20.69 -9.65
CA ALA A 21 13.45 -22.12 -9.67
C ALA A 21 12.96 -22.61 -8.29
N GLN A 22 13.54 -22.10 -7.20
CA GLN A 22 13.10 -22.43 -5.84
C GLN A 22 11.73 -21.83 -5.53
N VAL A 23 11.50 -20.59 -5.97
CA VAL A 23 10.18 -19.94 -5.83
C VAL A 23 9.11 -20.73 -6.60
N ARG A 24 9.39 -21.15 -7.85
CA ARG A 24 8.45 -21.97 -8.64
C ARG A 24 8.16 -23.32 -7.97
N ALA A 25 9.19 -24.02 -7.49
CA ALA A 25 9.01 -25.28 -6.79
C ALA A 25 8.17 -25.13 -5.51
N LEU A 26 8.32 -24.01 -4.79
CA LEU A 26 7.49 -23.69 -3.63
C LEU A 26 6.03 -23.45 -4.04
N ILE A 27 5.78 -22.66 -5.09
CA ILE A 27 4.43 -22.40 -5.61
C ILE A 27 3.76 -23.70 -6.07
N ASP A 28 4.49 -24.55 -6.80
CA ASP A 28 3.96 -25.82 -7.29
C ASP A 28 3.61 -26.79 -6.16
N SER A 29 4.37 -26.75 -5.06
CA SER A 29 4.16 -27.64 -3.90
C SER A 29 3.14 -27.08 -2.89
N HIS A 30 2.99 -25.76 -2.83
CA HIS A 30 2.16 -25.03 -1.86
C HIS A 30 1.49 -23.81 -2.54
N PRO A 31 0.51 -24.03 -3.43
CA PRO A 31 -0.12 -22.94 -4.19
C PRO A 31 -0.93 -21.98 -3.31
N ASP A 32 -1.42 -22.44 -2.15
CA ASP A 32 -2.04 -21.63 -1.12
C ASP A 32 -1.04 -20.65 -0.48
N LEU A 33 0.17 -21.13 -0.16
CA LEU A 33 1.23 -20.30 0.40
C LEU A 33 1.72 -19.24 -0.60
N ALA A 34 1.62 -19.50 -1.90
CA ALA A 34 2.02 -18.55 -2.94
C ALA A 34 1.23 -17.23 -2.88
N LEU A 35 -0.07 -17.28 -2.56
CA LEU A 35 -0.91 -16.09 -2.42
C LEU A 35 -0.49 -15.29 -1.19
N THR A 36 -0.33 -15.95 -0.04
CA THR A 36 0.16 -15.31 1.19
C THR A 36 1.54 -14.68 0.99
N ILE A 37 2.46 -15.36 0.28
CA ILE A 37 3.78 -14.81 -0.03
C ILE A 37 3.66 -13.54 -0.89
N ARG A 38 2.73 -13.52 -1.86
CA ARG A 38 2.49 -12.33 -2.69
C ARG A 38 2.02 -11.15 -1.84
N GLU A 39 1.05 -11.38 -0.97
CA GLU A 39 0.52 -10.37 -0.03
C GLU A 39 1.63 -9.86 0.89
N THR A 40 2.38 -10.75 1.54
CA THR A 40 3.49 -10.38 2.42
C THR A 40 4.60 -9.63 1.70
N ILE A 41 4.94 -9.99 0.46
CA ILE A 41 5.93 -9.23 -0.34
C ILE A 41 5.42 -7.82 -0.62
N THR A 42 4.14 -7.70 -0.95
CA THR A 42 3.51 -6.39 -1.26
C THR A 42 3.54 -5.49 -0.03
N GLU A 43 3.16 -6.01 1.14
CA GLU A 43 3.28 -5.31 2.42
C GLU A 43 4.72 -4.90 2.71
N TYR A 44 5.69 -5.82 2.54
CA TYR A 44 7.09 -5.55 2.85
C TYR A 44 7.69 -4.46 1.96
N VAL A 45 7.37 -4.48 0.66
CA VAL A 45 7.82 -3.45 -0.29
C VAL A 45 7.18 -2.11 0.06
N ARG A 46 5.87 -2.08 0.32
CA ARG A 46 5.14 -0.86 0.73
C ARG A 46 5.76 -0.22 1.98
N ASP A 47 6.03 -1.04 3.01
CA ASP A 47 6.54 -0.56 4.29
C ASP A 47 8.03 -0.16 4.22
N ALA A 48 8.80 -0.73 3.29
CA ALA A 48 10.20 -0.39 3.07
C ALA A 48 10.38 0.90 2.25
N ASP A 49 9.53 1.12 1.25
CA ASP A 49 9.68 2.23 0.29
C ASP A 49 8.93 3.50 0.71
N TYR A 50 7.84 3.36 1.48
CA TYR A 50 7.00 4.50 1.88
C TYR A 50 7.08 4.76 3.38
N PRO A 51 7.21 6.04 3.80
CA PRO A 51 7.29 6.35 5.21
C PRO A 51 5.94 6.07 5.89
N GLY A 52 6.01 5.42 7.04
CA GLY A 52 4.85 5.14 7.87
C GLY A 52 4.23 6.41 8.42
N LEU A 53 2.90 6.44 8.46
CA LEU A 53 2.16 7.42 9.25
C LEU A 53 2.64 7.37 10.71
N VAL A 54 2.75 8.55 11.34
CA VAL A 54 3.31 8.67 12.69
C VAL A 54 2.17 8.71 13.71
N PRO A 55 2.06 7.75 14.64
CA PRO A 55 1.05 7.82 15.70
C PRO A 55 1.24 9.08 16.55
N VAL A 56 0.17 9.82 16.77
CA VAL A 56 0.16 11.08 17.53
C VAL A 56 -1.04 11.12 18.47
N GLN A 57 -1.01 12.05 19.42
CA GLN A 57 -2.18 12.49 20.16
C GLN A 57 -2.63 13.82 19.58
N ILE A 58 -3.89 13.90 19.16
CA ILE A 58 -4.49 15.08 18.58
C ILE A 58 -5.43 15.67 19.63
N THR A 59 -5.35 16.98 19.83
CA THR A 59 -6.26 17.70 20.71
C THR A 59 -7.10 18.63 19.86
N ASP A 60 -8.40 18.35 19.78
CA ASP A 60 -9.38 19.19 19.10
C ASP A 60 -10.57 19.46 20.03
N ASP A 61 -11.07 20.69 20.03
CA ASP A 61 -12.18 21.16 20.87
C ASP A 61 -12.12 20.80 22.38
N GLY A 62 -10.90 20.60 22.90
CA GLY A 62 -10.66 20.28 24.31
C GLY A 62 -10.72 18.79 24.63
N GLU A 63 -10.90 17.92 23.63
CA GLU A 63 -10.79 16.47 23.74
C GLU A 63 -9.47 16.01 23.12
N THR A 64 -8.85 14.98 23.71
CA THR A 64 -7.60 14.38 23.19
C THR A 64 -7.88 12.96 22.74
N TYR A 65 -7.54 12.66 21.50
CA TYR A 65 -7.72 11.34 20.88
C TYR A 65 -6.43 10.86 20.23
N ALA A 66 -6.36 9.53 20.02
CA ALA A 66 -5.31 8.94 19.21
C ALA A 66 -5.53 9.30 17.74
N GLY A 67 -4.45 9.62 17.05
CA GLY A 67 -4.45 9.98 15.64
C GLY A 67 -3.20 9.47 14.93
N VAL A 68 -3.10 9.72 13.64
CA VAL A 68 -1.87 9.50 12.89
C VAL A 68 -1.53 10.73 12.06
N ARG A 69 -0.24 11.01 11.87
CA ARG A 69 0.26 12.20 11.17
C ARG A 69 1.01 11.81 9.92
N CYS A 70 0.75 12.52 8.82
CA CYS A 70 1.50 12.34 7.58
C CYS A 70 2.94 12.83 7.74
N PRO A 71 3.96 11.99 7.46
CA PRO A 71 5.37 12.37 7.59
C PRO A 71 5.82 13.37 6.51
N TRP A 72 5.06 13.52 5.42
CA TRP A 72 5.41 14.40 4.31
C TRP A 72 4.98 15.86 4.55
N CYS A 73 3.71 16.07 4.92
CA CYS A 73 3.13 17.41 5.06
C CYS A 73 2.84 17.81 6.51
N GLY A 74 2.90 16.88 7.46
CA GLY A 74 2.56 17.11 8.86
C GLY A 74 1.06 17.19 9.15
N THR A 75 0.20 16.97 8.15
CA THR A 75 -1.25 16.93 8.33
C THR A 75 -1.63 15.74 9.22
N ASP A 76 -2.49 16.02 10.19
CA ASP A 76 -3.12 15.01 11.01
C ASP A 76 -4.24 14.33 10.21
N VAL A 77 -4.20 13.00 10.16
CA VAL A 77 -5.23 12.16 9.57
C VAL A 77 -6.15 11.74 10.70
N GLU A 78 -7.26 12.45 10.79
CA GLU A 78 -8.31 12.24 11.79
C GLU A 78 -9.42 11.40 11.16
N ASN A 79 -9.84 10.35 11.85
CA ASN A 79 -10.96 9.49 11.42
C ASN A 79 -10.91 9.11 9.93
N ALA A 80 -9.72 8.84 9.41
CA ALA A 80 -9.50 8.41 8.02
C ALA A 80 -9.74 9.46 6.91
N GLU A 81 -10.13 10.71 7.22
CA GLU A 81 -10.54 11.70 6.21
C GLU A 81 -9.45 12.09 5.20
N ALA A 82 -8.17 11.97 5.60
CA ALA A 82 -7.02 12.33 4.78
C ALA A 82 -6.19 11.12 4.32
N LEU A 83 -6.80 9.92 4.28
CA LEU A 83 -6.17 8.69 3.82
C LEU A 83 -7.02 7.97 2.77
N ALA A 84 -6.36 7.52 1.71
CA ALA A 84 -6.94 6.64 0.72
C ALA A 84 -6.04 5.42 0.44
N ALA A 85 -6.62 4.32 -0.02
CA ALA A 85 -5.92 3.18 -0.58
C ALA A 85 -5.95 3.27 -2.11
N LEU A 86 -4.80 3.04 -2.76
CA LEU A 86 -4.71 2.98 -4.23
C LEU A 86 -4.98 1.55 -4.71
N ASP A 87 -5.84 1.43 -5.71
CA ASP A 87 -6.18 0.15 -6.35
C ASP A 87 -4.98 -0.50 -7.06
N GLU A 88 -4.78 -1.80 -6.81
CA GLU A 88 -3.73 -2.60 -7.45
C GLU A 88 -3.94 -2.81 -8.96
N GLY A 89 -5.19 -2.95 -9.39
CA GLY A 89 -5.59 -3.35 -10.74
C GLY A 89 -5.47 -2.23 -11.78
N ASP A 90 -5.81 -0.99 -11.41
CA ASP A 90 -5.78 0.17 -12.32
C ASP A 90 -4.79 1.27 -11.92
N ARG A 91 -4.34 1.31 -10.65
CA ARG A 91 -3.36 2.28 -10.11
C ARG A 91 -3.73 3.75 -10.30
N THR A 92 -5.01 4.03 -10.49
CA THR A 92 -5.58 5.36 -10.72
C THR A 92 -6.80 5.64 -9.85
N THR A 93 -7.44 4.59 -9.34
CA THR A 93 -8.59 4.67 -8.47
C THR A 93 -8.13 4.65 -7.01
N GLU A 94 -8.59 5.64 -6.26
CA GLU A 94 -8.38 5.77 -4.82
C GLU A 94 -9.69 5.49 -4.09
N THR A 95 -9.60 4.69 -3.02
CA THR A 95 -10.72 4.43 -2.10
C THR A 95 -10.44 5.12 -0.78
N GLY A 96 -11.32 6.03 -0.36
CA GLY A 96 -11.20 6.70 0.93
C GLY A 96 -11.35 5.72 2.08
N ALA A 97 -10.58 5.92 3.14
CA ALA A 97 -10.77 5.15 4.36
C ALA A 97 -12.08 5.56 5.04
N GLU A 98 -12.79 4.59 5.60
CA GLU A 98 -14.06 4.82 6.31
C GLU A 98 -13.86 4.95 7.81
N TRP A 99 -12.89 4.20 8.34
CA TRP A 99 -12.76 4.02 9.77
C TRP A 99 -11.30 3.85 10.18
N PHE A 100 -10.94 4.48 11.30
CA PHE A 100 -9.70 4.24 12.03
C PHE A 100 -10.02 3.71 13.43
N ASP A 101 -9.70 2.45 13.67
CA ASP A 101 -9.75 1.86 15.01
C ASP A 101 -8.36 1.99 15.63
N HIS A 102 -8.15 3.10 16.34
CA HIS A 102 -6.87 3.37 17.00
C HIS A 102 -6.55 2.37 18.11
N ASP A 103 -7.56 1.78 18.76
CA ASP A 103 -7.38 0.85 19.87
C ASP A 103 -6.92 -0.52 19.35
N HIS A 104 -7.50 -0.97 18.24
CA HIS A 104 -7.13 -2.23 17.57
C HIS A 104 -6.08 -2.05 16.48
N ARG A 105 -5.63 -0.81 16.23
CA ARG A 105 -4.63 -0.46 15.20
C ARG A 105 -5.07 -0.91 13.81
N ARG A 106 -6.32 -0.67 13.48
CA ARG A 106 -6.94 -1.13 12.24
C ARG A 106 -7.52 0.02 11.43
N VAL A 107 -7.43 -0.06 10.12
CA VAL A 107 -8.05 0.89 9.19
C VAL A 107 -9.01 0.12 8.29
N GLU A 108 -10.24 0.58 8.13
CA GLU A 108 -11.19 -0.01 7.19
C GLU A 108 -11.47 0.95 6.03
N PHE A 109 -11.66 0.39 4.84
CA PHE A 109 -11.94 1.10 3.60
C PHE A 109 -13.27 0.64 2.99
N ASP A 110 -14.00 1.56 2.35
CA ASP A 110 -15.30 1.24 1.73
C ASP A 110 -15.10 0.50 0.41
N TYR A 111 -14.99 -0.81 0.45
CA TYR A 111 -14.94 -1.62 -0.77
C TYR A 111 -16.33 -1.97 -1.32
N SER A 112 -17.42 -1.39 -0.79
CA SER A 112 -18.79 -1.80 -1.12
C SER A 112 -19.20 -1.60 -2.58
N SER A 113 -18.42 -0.85 -3.38
CA SER A 113 -18.79 -0.49 -4.75
C SER A 113 -18.01 -1.18 -5.87
N HIS A 114 -16.83 -1.77 -5.61
CA HIS A 114 -15.99 -2.33 -6.68
C HIS A 114 -15.21 -3.58 -6.22
N ALA A 115 -14.95 -4.50 -7.16
CA ALA A 115 -14.46 -5.86 -6.95
C ALA A 115 -13.10 -5.97 -6.25
N ASP A 116 -12.97 -6.86 -5.26
CA ASP A 116 -11.71 -7.44 -4.73
C ASP A 116 -10.51 -6.46 -4.72
N TYR A 117 -10.63 -5.36 -3.97
CA TYR A 117 -9.54 -4.39 -3.81
C TYR A 117 -8.54 -4.91 -2.79
N HIS A 118 -7.28 -4.97 -3.20
CA HIS A 118 -6.12 -5.11 -2.33
C HIS A 118 -5.32 -3.82 -2.46
N GLY A 119 -5.13 -3.06 -1.37
CA GLY A 119 -4.42 -1.78 -1.42
C GLY A 119 -2.92 -1.96 -1.66
N LEU A 120 -2.42 -1.59 -2.84
CA LEU A 120 -0.98 -1.63 -3.18
C LEU A 120 -0.18 -0.70 -2.26
N CYS A 121 -0.74 0.48 -2.01
CA CYS A 121 -0.15 1.55 -1.23
C CYS A 121 -1.23 2.51 -0.73
N TYR A 122 -0.98 3.15 0.40
CA TYR A 122 -1.84 4.20 0.91
C TYR A 122 -1.35 5.56 0.42
N VAL A 123 -2.26 6.52 0.27
CA VAL A 123 -1.99 7.88 -0.18
C VAL A 123 -2.54 8.84 0.87
N CYS A 124 -1.71 9.79 1.30
CA CYS A 124 -2.17 10.92 2.08
C CYS A 124 -2.77 11.96 1.11
N THR A 125 -4.10 12.06 1.08
CA THR A 125 -4.85 12.92 0.15
C THR A 125 -4.62 14.43 0.39
N ALA A 126 -4.07 14.80 1.55
CA ALA A 126 -3.70 16.19 1.83
C ALA A 126 -2.47 16.65 1.04
N CYS A 127 -1.63 15.74 0.56
CA CYS A 127 -0.40 16.08 -0.17
C CYS A 127 -0.10 15.19 -1.38
N ASP A 128 -1.00 14.26 -1.72
CA ASP A 128 -0.89 13.29 -2.82
C ASP A 128 0.43 12.51 -2.77
N ARG A 129 0.86 12.12 -1.57
CA ARG A 129 2.09 11.35 -1.36
C ARG A 129 1.80 9.95 -0.83
N PRO A 130 2.52 8.93 -1.31
CA PRO A 130 2.38 7.58 -0.79
C PRO A 130 2.93 7.49 0.63
N VAL A 131 2.23 6.73 1.46
CA VAL A 131 2.54 6.45 2.86
C VAL A 131 2.27 4.98 3.16
N SER A 132 2.88 4.46 4.21
CA SER A 132 2.52 3.16 4.80
C SER A 132 1.74 3.37 6.10
N LEU A 133 1.00 2.35 6.55
CA LEU A 133 0.42 2.39 7.88
C LEU A 133 1.53 2.38 8.95
N PRO A 134 1.25 2.86 10.17
CA PRO A 134 2.22 2.74 11.25
C PRO A 134 2.55 1.26 11.53
N ALA A 135 3.76 0.97 11.98
CA ALA A 135 4.19 -0.40 12.23
C ALA A 135 3.22 -1.17 13.15
N GLY A 136 2.80 -2.35 12.72
CA GLY A 136 1.86 -3.22 13.46
C GLY A 136 0.40 -2.80 13.37
N TRP A 137 0.07 -1.88 12.47
CA TRP A 137 -1.31 -1.62 12.05
C TRP A 137 -1.70 -2.52 10.89
N THR A 138 -2.99 -2.81 10.78
CA THR A 138 -3.55 -3.64 9.71
C THR A 138 -4.68 -2.92 9.00
N GLU A 139 -4.98 -3.38 7.80
CA GLU A 139 -6.27 -3.17 7.13
C GLU A 139 -7.30 -4.19 7.65
#